data_AF-A0AAE4D326-F1
#
_entry.id   AF-A0AAE4D326-F1
#
_cell.length_a   1.000
_cell.length_b   1.000
_cell.length_c   1.000
_cell.angle_alpha   90.00
_cell.angle_beta   90.00
_cell.angle_gamma   90.00
#
_symmetry.space_group_name_H-M   'P 1'
#
loop_
_entity.id
_entity.type
_entity.pdbx_description
1 polymer ?
#
loop_
_entity_poly.entity_id
_entity_poly.type
_entity_poly.pdbx_seq_one_letter_code
_entity_poly.pdbx_strand_id
1 'polypeptide(L)'
;MSDGFDFIDGLEHDLVAAAARRRDATRAARVARLRQRFGLRGGGLALLLFAFVGVATAGATFAVLRAAVIQAPAARDVPREQTPAAGSGQISPLRAADPVAGRPPWTLRLSRSSTGLLCTTTGQLVDGRFGLIGLDGRFRTYDERIADSCGERVAGPHASLLGARIFSARVPGEVRTVVNGVGGSELRSVTLVTDGGRRTLPLGPGGTFVAALRGYPEDNALRVELAFADGSVERHDLGVGRAIVPDPAGGGAWRVDVSAQAYSADRDRCVVFRQARPARQYNPYLPSAPTSPAACGRTRRGMPASGAYYAVRRVEPGSVDRRERMRGGGNWGDHPPRTAVWGGFAEDVARIEVLGPGGLRRRASLTPRHVFLVILAPSVDPASLTVRVTLMDGSVREGRGDYGLIEGRWAR
;
A
#
# COMPACT_ATOMS: atom_id res chain seq x y z
N MET A 1 -7.51 4.88 17.75
CA MET A 1 -8.19 5.68 16.72
C MET A 1 -7.63 5.29 15.35
N SER A 2 -7.76 4.00 14.97
CA SER A 2 -7.01 3.40 13.85
C SER A 2 -7.88 2.58 12.89
N ASP A 3 -9.20 2.57 13.07
CA ASP A 3 -10.14 1.74 12.28
C ASP A 3 -10.69 2.48 11.05
N GLY A 4 -10.22 3.69 10.76
CA GLY A 4 -10.74 4.52 9.66
C GLY A 4 -10.20 4.19 8.27
N PHE A 5 -9.07 3.48 8.16
CA PHE A 5 -8.43 3.22 6.86
C PHE A 5 -8.96 1.96 6.14
N ASP A 6 -9.52 0.98 6.85
CA ASP A 6 -10.04 -0.25 6.24
C ASP A 6 -11.41 -0.04 5.54
N PHE A 7 -12.17 0.99 5.91
CA PHE A 7 -13.49 1.25 5.33
C PHE A 7 -13.43 1.74 3.88
N ILE A 8 -12.45 2.61 3.56
CA ILE A 8 -12.34 3.21 2.23
C ILE A 8 -11.85 2.19 1.19
N ASP A 9 -10.87 1.35 1.55
CA ASP A 9 -10.36 0.27 0.68
C ASP A 9 -11.44 -0.79 0.38
N GLY A 10 -12.34 -1.06 1.33
CA GLY A 10 -13.49 -1.96 1.13
C GLY A 10 -14.54 -1.43 0.15
N LEU A 11 -14.83 -0.12 0.22
CA LEU A 11 -15.85 0.53 -0.62
C LEU A 11 -15.45 0.55 -2.10
N GLU A 12 -14.17 0.79 -2.41
CA GLU A 12 -13.67 0.78 -3.78
C GLU A 12 -13.80 -0.63 -4.39
N HIS A 13 -13.57 -1.67 -3.58
CA HIS A 13 -13.68 -3.07 -4.00
C HIS A 13 -15.11 -3.47 -4.36
N ASP A 14 -16.09 -3.07 -3.55
CA ASP A 14 -17.51 -3.35 -3.78
C ASP A 14 -18.03 -2.66 -5.03
N LEU A 15 -17.56 -1.44 -5.31
CA LEU A 15 -17.91 -0.69 -6.52
C LEU A 15 -17.36 -1.35 -7.80
N VAL A 16 -16.11 -1.81 -7.77
CA VAL A 16 -15.50 -2.52 -8.91
C VAL A 16 -16.22 -3.85 -9.19
N ALA A 17 -16.52 -4.62 -8.14
CA ALA A 17 -17.26 -5.88 -8.26
C ALA A 17 -18.70 -5.67 -8.78
N ALA A 18 -19.39 -4.63 -8.31
CA ALA A 18 -20.73 -4.28 -8.78
C ALA A 18 -20.73 -3.81 -10.25
N ALA A 19 -19.71 -3.06 -10.67
CA ALA A 19 -19.57 -2.60 -12.06
C ALA A 19 -19.31 -3.76 -13.04
N ALA A 20 -18.52 -4.76 -12.63
CA ALA A 20 -18.30 -5.98 -13.43
C ALA A 20 -19.61 -6.76 -13.66
N ARG A 21 -20.40 -6.99 -12.61
CA ARG A 21 -21.70 -7.69 -12.68
C ARG A 21 -22.70 -7.02 -13.64
N ARG A 22 -22.74 -5.67 -13.69
CA ARG A 22 -23.63 -4.93 -14.61
C ARG A 22 -23.22 -5.07 -16.09
N ARG A 23 -21.92 -5.17 -16.39
CA ARG A 23 -21.42 -5.34 -17.77
C ARG A 23 -21.75 -6.73 -18.33
N ASP A 24 -21.68 -7.76 -17.50
CA ASP A 24 -21.99 -9.13 -17.95
C ASP A 24 -23.49 -9.31 -18.20
N ALA A 25 -24.35 -8.74 -17.32
CA ALA A 25 -25.80 -8.77 -17.50
C ALA A 25 -26.26 -8.03 -18.78
N THR A 26 -25.65 -6.87 -19.10
CA THR A 26 -25.98 -6.11 -20.31
C THR A 26 -25.51 -6.78 -21.59
N ARG A 27 -24.38 -7.51 -21.56
CA ARG A 27 -23.88 -8.28 -22.70
C ARG A 27 -24.76 -9.50 -23.00
N ALA A 28 -25.19 -10.23 -21.96
CA ALA A 28 -26.09 -11.37 -22.11
C ALA A 28 -27.46 -10.95 -22.70
N ALA A 29 -28.04 -9.85 -22.23
CA ALA A 29 -29.30 -9.33 -22.74
C ALA A 29 -29.24 -8.87 -24.21
N ARG A 30 -28.10 -8.34 -24.66
CA ARG A 30 -27.91 -7.86 -26.05
C ARG A 30 -27.77 -9.01 -27.05
N VAL A 31 -27.09 -10.09 -26.66
CA VAL A 31 -26.94 -11.30 -27.49
C VAL A 31 -28.27 -12.04 -27.65
N ALA A 32 -29.09 -12.11 -26.59
CA ALA A 32 -30.42 -12.73 -26.66
C ALA A 32 -31.37 -12.00 -27.64
N ARG A 33 -31.37 -10.65 -27.64
CA ARG A 33 -32.26 -9.86 -28.53
C ARG A 33 -31.85 -9.90 -30.00
N LEU A 34 -30.57 -10.04 -30.30
CA LEU A 34 -30.10 -10.15 -31.70
C LEU A 34 -30.47 -11.50 -32.33
N ARG A 35 -30.51 -12.58 -31.54
CA ARG A 35 -30.88 -13.91 -32.04
C ARG A 35 -32.38 -14.04 -32.37
N GLN A 36 -33.23 -13.21 -31.77
CA GLN A 36 -34.69 -13.26 -31.94
C GLN A 36 -35.21 -12.48 -33.16
N ARG A 37 -34.41 -11.57 -33.75
CA ARG A 37 -34.85 -10.70 -34.85
C ARG A 37 -34.38 -11.11 -36.24
N PHE A 38 -33.49 -12.09 -36.36
CA PHE A 38 -33.03 -12.60 -37.66
C PHE A 38 -33.74 -13.91 -38.03
N GLY A 39 -35.08 -13.90 -37.98
CA GLY A 39 -35.89 -14.84 -38.73
C GLY A 39 -35.64 -14.67 -40.22
N LEU A 40 -35.06 -15.70 -40.83
CA LEU A 40 -34.60 -15.79 -42.22
C LEU A 40 -35.73 -15.64 -43.26
N ARG A 41 -36.25 -14.44 -43.56
CA ARG A 41 -36.97 -14.16 -44.83
C ARG A 41 -36.87 -12.67 -45.21
N GLY A 42 -36.02 -12.33 -46.19
CA GLY A 42 -36.04 -11.00 -46.83
C GLY A 42 -34.70 -10.30 -47.12
N GLY A 43 -33.59 -11.03 -47.19
CA GLY A 43 -32.27 -10.46 -47.48
C GLY A 43 -31.99 -10.32 -48.99
N GLY A 44 -32.28 -9.16 -49.56
CA GLY A 44 -31.88 -8.86 -50.96
C GLY A 44 -31.66 -7.38 -51.26
N LEU A 45 -32.46 -6.48 -50.68
CA LEU A 45 -32.45 -5.06 -51.10
C LEU A 45 -31.81 -4.09 -50.08
N ALA A 46 -31.60 -4.52 -48.83
CA ALA A 46 -31.06 -3.64 -47.78
C ALA A 46 -29.52 -3.54 -47.76
N LEU A 47 -28.82 -4.39 -48.52
CA LEU A 47 -27.36 -4.50 -48.48
C LEU A 47 -26.64 -3.39 -49.28
N LEU A 48 -27.31 -2.78 -50.26
CA LEU A 48 -26.75 -1.68 -51.06
C LEU A 48 -26.91 -0.30 -50.41
N LEU A 49 -27.96 -0.09 -49.61
CA LEU A 49 -28.17 1.18 -48.87
C LEU A 49 -27.28 1.31 -47.63
N PHE A 50 -26.82 0.21 -47.04
CA PHE A 50 -25.86 0.25 -45.92
C PHE A 50 -24.41 0.54 -46.35
N ALA A 51 -24.06 0.32 -47.62
CA ALA A 51 -22.71 0.53 -48.11
C ALA A 51 -22.33 2.02 -48.23
N PHE A 52 -23.29 2.93 -48.44
CA PHE A 52 -23.01 4.36 -48.63
C PHE A 52 -23.09 5.23 -47.36
N VAL A 53 -23.74 4.76 -46.27
CA VAL A 53 -23.79 5.48 -44.97
C VAL A 53 -22.64 5.07 -44.03
N GLY A 54 -21.90 4.00 -44.37
CA GLY A 54 -20.88 3.40 -43.51
C GLY A 54 -19.54 4.15 -43.39
N VAL A 55 -19.23 5.09 -44.29
CA VAL A 55 -17.88 5.72 -44.32
C VAL A 55 -17.78 6.94 -43.39
N ALA A 56 -18.89 7.64 -43.08
CA ALA A 56 -18.86 8.83 -42.23
C ALA A 56 -19.02 8.54 -40.71
N THR A 57 -19.56 7.38 -40.31
CA THR A 57 -19.87 7.08 -38.90
C THR A 57 -18.74 6.35 -38.15
N ALA A 58 -17.77 5.77 -38.86
CA ALA A 58 -16.61 5.11 -38.25
C ALA A 58 -15.63 6.11 -37.60
N GLY A 59 -15.51 7.34 -38.13
CA GLY A 59 -14.59 8.35 -37.58
C GLY A 59 -15.00 8.87 -36.20
N ALA A 60 -16.29 9.11 -35.98
CA ALA A 60 -16.80 9.66 -34.73
C ALA A 60 -16.70 8.67 -33.55
N THR A 61 -16.86 7.37 -33.81
CA THR A 61 -16.72 6.34 -32.77
C THR A 61 -15.27 6.16 -32.29
N PHE A 62 -14.28 6.32 -33.18
CA PHE A 62 -12.87 6.32 -32.78
C PHE A 62 -12.45 7.57 -31.97
N ALA A 63 -13.03 8.74 -32.27
CA ALA A 63 -12.76 9.97 -31.52
C ALA A 63 -13.35 9.92 -30.10
N VAL A 64 -14.59 9.42 -29.94
CA VAL A 64 -15.24 9.26 -28.62
C VAL A 64 -14.52 8.23 -27.74
N LEU A 65 -13.86 7.23 -28.32
CA LEU A 65 -13.07 6.24 -27.56
C LEU A 65 -11.68 6.76 -27.15
N ARG A 66 -11.15 7.83 -27.76
CA ARG A 66 -9.79 8.35 -27.50
C ARG A 66 -9.69 9.39 -26.36
N ALA A 67 -10.81 9.95 -25.91
CA ALA A 67 -10.83 10.92 -24.82
C ALA A 67 -11.81 10.47 -23.72
N ALA A 68 -11.61 9.26 -23.20
CA ALA A 68 -12.30 8.87 -21.99
C ALA A 68 -11.78 9.76 -20.83
N VAL A 69 -12.66 10.62 -20.32
CA VAL A 69 -12.41 11.43 -19.12
C VAL A 69 -12.75 10.58 -17.90
N ILE A 70 -11.85 10.54 -16.92
CA ILE A 70 -12.17 10.05 -15.57
C ILE A 70 -13.11 11.07 -14.95
N GLN A 71 -14.39 10.71 -14.85
CA GLN A 71 -15.43 11.59 -14.33
C GLN A 71 -15.21 11.84 -12.85
N ALA A 72 -15.39 13.08 -12.42
CA ALA A 72 -15.49 13.39 -11.00
C ALA A 72 -16.71 12.67 -10.40
N PRO A 73 -16.66 12.26 -9.13
CA PRO A 73 -17.86 11.82 -8.42
C PRO A 73 -18.96 12.88 -8.48
N ALA A 74 -20.22 12.49 -8.27
CA ALA A 74 -21.29 13.48 -8.24
C ALA A 74 -21.06 14.43 -7.05
N ALA A 75 -21.32 15.72 -7.24
CA ALA A 75 -21.04 16.75 -6.21
C ALA A 75 -21.80 16.52 -4.89
N ARG A 76 -22.90 15.76 -4.90
CA ARG A 76 -23.64 15.38 -3.69
C ARG A 76 -22.95 14.26 -2.88
N ASP A 77 -22.02 13.54 -3.49
CA ASP A 77 -21.31 12.41 -2.89
C ASP A 77 -19.93 12.83 -2.33
N VAL A 78 -19.54 14.10 -2.50
CA VAL A 78 -18.24 14.65 -2.07
C VAL A 78 -18.47 15.93 -1.29
N PRO A 79 -17.86 16.11 -0.10
CA PRO A 79 -17.92 17.37 0.63
C PRO A 79 -17.45 18.55 -0.21
N ARG A 80 -18.00 19.75 0.07
CA ARG A 80 -17.63 20.98 -0.65
C ARG A 80 -16.15 21.32 -0.48
N GLU A 81 -15.60 20.99 0.68
CA GLU A 81 -14.20 21.10 1.07
C GLU A 81 -13.27 20.27 0.18
N GLN A 82 -13.77 19.18 -0.40
CA GLN A 82 -13.03 18.28 -1.28
C GLN A 82 -13.43 18.43 -2.75
N THR A 83 -14.34 19.35 -3.07
CA THR A 83 -14.80 19.61 -4.43
C THR A 83 -14.04 20.81 -4.99
N PRO A 84 -13.12 20.65 -5.96
CA PRO A 84 -12.46 21.76 -6.63
C PRO A 84 -13.46 22.71 -7.29
N ALA A 85 -13.23 24.01 -7.12
CA ALA A 85 -13.89 25.06 -7.89
C ALA A 85 -13.44 24.99 -9.36
N ALA A 86 -14.41 25.07 -10.28
CA ALA A 86 -14.15 25.05 -11.72
C ALA A 86 -13.13 26.15 -12.12
N GLY A 87 -12.23 25.84 -13.05
CA GLY A 87 -11.21 26.78 -13.53
C GLY A 87 -10.10 27.14 -12.54
N SER A 88 -10.13 26.66 -11.29
CA SER A 88 -9.07 26.91 -10.30
C SER A 88 -7.84 26.01 -10.46
N GLY A 89 -7.91 25.02 -11.35
CA GLY A 89 -6.90 23.99 -11.53
C GLY A 89 -5.68 24.48 -12.31
N GLN A 90 -4.49 24.35 -11.71
CA GLN A 90 -3.20 24.61 -12.35
C GLN A 90 -2.31 23.37 -12.26
N ILE A 91 -1.85 22.87 -13.42
CA ILE A 91 -0.89 21.76 -13.48
C ILE A 91 0.50 22.30 -13.14
N SER A 92 1.16 21.69 -12.16
CA SER A 92 2.54 22.03 -11.79
C SER A 92 3.50 21.78 -12.96
N PRO A 93 4.52 22.62 -13.17
CA PRO A 93 5.56 22.36 -14.18
C PRO A 93 6.49 21.20 -13.81
N LEU A 94 6.46 20.73 -12.56
CA LEU A 94 7.31 19.61 -12.11
C LEU A 94 7.04 18.33 -12.89
N ARG A 95 8.09 17.56 -13.17
CA ARG A 95 8.02 16.27 -13.84
C ARG A 95 8.87 15.27 -13.06
N ALA A 96 8.22 14.42 -12.27
CA ALA A 96 8.89 13.29 -11.65
C ALA A 96 8.92 12.12 -12.62
N ALA A 97 10.11 11.57 -12.88
CA ALA A 97 10.24 10.37 -13.69
C ALA A 97 9.51 9.19 -13.02
N ASP A 98 8.84 8.36 -13.83
CA ASP A 98 8.37 7.06 -13.38
C ASP A 98 9.59 6.14 -13.16
N PRO A 99 9.59 5.29 -12.12
CA PRO A 99 10.67 4.33 -11.88
C PRO A 99 10.78 3.22 -12.95
N VAL A 100 9.85 3.15 -13.91
CA VAL A 100 9.99 2.36 -15.13
C VAL A 100 10.24 3.29 -16.31
N ALA A 101 11.37 3.06 -16.97
CA ALA A 101 11.80 3.84 -18.14
C ALA A 101 10.72 3.86 -19.24
N GLY A 102 10.62 4.99 -19.94
CA GLY A 102 9.69 5.18 -21.05
C GLY A 102 8.22 5.39 -20.63
N ARG A 103 7.89 5.38 -19.34
CA ARG A 103 6.54 5.73 -18.86
C ARG A 103 6.37 7.26 -18.75
N PRO A 104 5.14 7.78 -18.94
CA PRO A 104 4.88 9.20 -18.78
C PRO A 104 5.25 9.72 -17.38
N PRO A 105 5.78 10.95 -17.27
CA PRO A 105 6.16 11.52 -16.00
C PRO A 105 4.95 11.83 -15.12
N TRP A 106 5.17 11.78 -13.82
CA TRP A 106 4.23 12.18 -12.79
C TRP A 106 4.32 13.67 -12.51
N THR A 107 3.16 14.27 -12.23
CA THR A 107 3.03 15.65 -11.78
C THR A 107 1.83 15.77 -10.85
N LEU A 108 1.59 16.98 -10.34
CA LEU A 108 0.40 17.32 -9.58
C LEU A 108 -0.34 18.48 -10.24
N ARG A 109 -1.67 18.49 -10.08
CA ARG A 109 -2.52 19.65 -10.31
C ARG A 109 -2.87 20.23 -8.95
N LEU A 110 -2.66 21.53 -8.79
CA LEU A 110 -3.16 22.31 -7.67
C LEU A 110 -4.52 22.88 -8.03
N SER A 111 -5.46 22.92 -7.09
CA SER A 111 -6.72 23.63 -7.26
C SER A 111 -7.17 24.27 -5.96
N ARG A 112 -8.26 25.04 -6.01
CA ARG A 112 -8.97 25.50 -4.82
C ARG A 112 -10.27 24.72 -4.69
N SER A 113 -10.59 24.26 -3.48
CA SER A 113 -11.94 23.74 -3.22
C SER A 113 -12.97 24.85 -3.39
N SER A 114 -14.25 24.47 -3.47
CA SER A 114 -15.37 25.41 -3.45
C SER A 114 -15.46 26.23 -2.17
N THR A 115 -14.75 25.81 -1.10
CA THR A 115 -14.61 26.52 0.18
C THR A 115 -13.27 27.24 0.33
N GLY A 116 -12.40 27.22 -0.69
CA GLY A 116 -11.11 27.93 -0.69
C GLY A 116 -9.90 27.13 -0.19
N LEU A 117 -10.08 25.88 0.25
CA LEU A 117 -8.98 25.01 0.65
C LEU A 117 -8.03 24.75 -0.52
N LEU A 118 -6.76 24.53 -0.22
CA LEU A 118 -5.80 24.08 -1.23
C LEU A 118 -6.05 22.59 -1.49
N CYS A 119 -6.16 22.21 -2.75
CA CYS A 119 -6.31 20.82 -3.15
C CYS A 119 -5.17 20.37 -4.06
N THR A 120 -4.83 19.09 -4.00
CA THR A 120 -3.88 18.46 -4.92
C THR A 120 -4.53 17.28 -5.62
N THR A 121 -4.16 17.07 -6.89
CA THR A 121 -4.46 15.86 -7.66
C THR A 121 -3.15 15.35 -8.23
N THR A 122 -2.84 14.08 -8.02
CA THR A 122 -1.67 13.43 -8.59
C THR A 122 -2.03 12.71 -9.88
N GLY A 123 -1.20 12.86 -10.90
CA GLY A 123 -1.44 12.21 -12.20
C GLY A 123 -0.21 12.20 -13.09
N GLN A 124 -0.39 11.63 -14.26
CA GLN A 124 0.59 11.56 -15.34
C GLN A 124 0.30 12.62 -16.40
N LEU A 125 1.36 13.08 -17.07
CA LEU A 125 1.26 14.00 -18.20
C LEU A 125 1.57 13.28 -19.51
N VAL A 126 0.59 13.25 -20.42
CA VAL A 126 0.73 12.65 -21.76
C VAL A 126 0.29 13.66 -22.80
N ASP A 127 1.19 14.06 -23.69
CA ASP A 127 0.94 15.04 -24.76
C ASP A 127 0.30 16.34 -24.24
N GLY A 128 0.81 16.85 -23.11
CA GLY A 128 0.30 18.06 -22.45
C GLY A 128 -1.02 17.87 -21.68
N ARG A 129 -1.61 16.67 -21.69
CA ARG A 129 -2.86 16.37 -20.99
C ARG A 129 -2.60 15.69 -19.65
N PHE A 130 -3.33 16.13 -18.62
CA PHE A 130 -3.22 15.60 -17.26
C PHE A 130 -4.26 14.52 -16.99
N GLY A 131 -3.82 13.36 -16.51
CA GLY A 131 -4.67 12.19 -16.37
C GLY A 131 -3.97 11.02 -15.73
N LEU A 132 -4.44 9.80 -16.02
CA LEU A 132 -3.84 8.58 -15.52
C LEU A 132 -3.92 7.46 -16.57
N ILE A 133 -2.89 6.64 -16.65
CA ILE A 133 -2.96 5.36 -17.35
C ILE A 133 -3.62 4.34 -16.43
N GLY A 134 -4.82 3.89 -16.82
CA GLY A 134 -5.56 2.88 -16.05
C GLY A 134 -4.93 1.48 -16.14
N LEU A 135 -5.45 0.54 -15.36
CA LEU A 135 -5.06 -0.88 -15.40
C LEU A 135 -5.25 -1.55 -16.77
N ASP A 136 -6.03 -0.94 -17.66
CA ASP A 136 -6.19 -1.39 -19.05
C ASP A 136 -5.13 -0.83 -20.02
N GLY A 137 -4.12 -0.13 -19.49
CA GLY A 137 -3.04 0.48 -20.26
C GLY A 137 -3.45 1.73 -21.03
N ARG A 138 -4.69 2.21 -20.87
CA ARG A 138 -5.19 3.39 -21.58
C ARG A 138 -5.10 4.64 -20.72
N PHE A 139 -4.54 5.70 -21.29
CA PHE A 139 -4.57 7.03 -20.71
C PHE A 139 -5.96 7.64 -20.75
N ARG A 140 -6.37 8.28 -19.65
CA ARG A 140 -7.62 9.01 -19.50
C ARG A 140 -7.36 10.31 -18.76
N THR A 141 -7.91 11.42 -19.25
CA THR A 141 -7.74 12.72 -18.60
C THR A 141 -8.58 12.80 -17.33
N TYR A 142 -8.09 13.51 -16.32
CA TYR A 142 -8.89 13.80 -15.14
C TYR A 142 -9.86 14.96 -15.42
N ASP A 143 -11.12 14.82 -14.99
CA ASP A 143 -12.00 15.96 -14.79
C ASP A 143 -11.34 16.96 -13.82
N GLU A 144 -11.55 18.26 -14.02
CA GLU A 144 -10.97 19.32 -13.19
C GLU A 144 -11.44 19.29 -11.73
N ARG A 145 -12.60 18.68 -11.48
CA ARG A 145 -13.23 18.55 -10.15
C ARG A 145 -12.75 17.33 -9.37
N ILE A 146 -11.72 16.63 -9.84
CA ILE A 146 -11.08 15.56 -9.08
C ILE A 146 -9.95 16.14 -8.23
N ALA A 147 -9.99 15.90 -6.93
CA ALA A 147 -8.90 16.12 -5.98
C ALA A 147 -8.62 14.84 -5.19
N ASP A 148 -7.37 14.67 -4.79
CA ASP A 148 -6.89 13.55 -3.97
C ASP A 148 -6.91 13.91 -2.49
N SER A 149 -6.50 15.14 -2.20
CA SER A 149 -6.47 15.71 -0.85
C SER A 149 -6.74 17.20 -0.92
N CYS A 150 -7.40 17.72 0.11
CA CYS A 150 -7.61 19.13 0.32
C CYS A 150 -7.33 19.47 1.78
N GLY A 151 -6.80 20.66 2.02
CA GLY A 151 -6.40 21.10 3.35
C GLY A 151 -6.19 22.61 3.43
N GLU A 152 -6.04 23.08 4.66
CA GLU A 152 -5.76 24.49 4.90
C GLU A 152 -4.39 24.86 4.34
N ARG A 153 -4.32 26.08 3.80
CA ARG A 153 -3.02 26.66 3.49
C ARG A 153 -2.46 27.19 4.80
N VAL A 154 -1.41 26.56 5.28
CA VAL A 154 -0.68 27.03 6.45
C VAL A 154 0.29 28.12 6.00
N ALA A 155 0.29 29.25 6.71
CA ALA A 155 1.31 30.27 6.59
C ALA A 155 2.48 29.94 7.52
N GLY A 156 3.70 30.24 7.12
CA GLY A 156 4.89 29.97 7.91
C GLY A 156 5.54 28.60 7.59
N PRO A 157 6.35 28.07 8.52
CA PRO A 157 7.32 27.01 8.25
C PRO A 157 6.71 25.60 8.38
N HIS A 158 5.56 25.39 7.74
CA HIS A 158 4.80 24.15 7.82
C HIS A 158 4.30 23.68 6.47
N ALA A 159 4.20 22.37 6.29
CA ALA A 159 3.58 21.81 5.10
C ALA A 159 2.08 22.12 5.08
N SER A 160 1.58 22.71 3.98
CA SER A 160 0.14 22.84 3.76
C SER A 160 -0.49 21.49 3.42
N LEU A 161 0.20 20.68 2.60
CA LEU A 161 -0.23 19.34 2.22
C LEU A 161 0.98 18.43 2.05
N LEU A 162 0.83 17.18 2.49
CA LEU A 162 1.78 16.11 2.23
C LEU A 162 1.03 14.77 2.20
N GLY A 163 1.38 13.91 1.25
CA GLY A 163 0.88 12.56 1.23
C GLY A 163 1.63 11.64 0.27
N ALA A 164 1.26 10.37 0.31
CA ALA A 164 1.68 9.35 -0.64
C ALA A 164 0.44 8.68 -1.21
N ARG A 165 0.22 8.80 -2.52
CA ARG A 165 -0.88 8.12 -3.20
C ARG A 165 -0.38 6.82 -3.82
N ILE A 166 -1.15 5.75 -3.63
CA ILE A 166 -0.86 4.45 -4.20
C ILE A 166 -1.66 4.29 -5.49
N PHE A 167 -0.99 3.89 -6.56
CA PHE A 167 -1.60 3.55 -7.83
C PHE A 167 -1.41 2.05 -8.08
N SER A 168 -2.54 1.33 -8.07
CA SER A 168 -2.59 -0.12 -8.28
C SER A 168 -2.07 -0.51 -9.66
N ALA A 169 -1.58 -1.75 -9.74
CA ALA A 169 -1.17 -2.37 -10.99
C ALA A 169 -1.64 -3.82 -11.05
N ARG A 170 -1.57 -4.44 -12.24
CA ARG A 170 -1.95 -5.86 -12.42
C ARG A 170 -1.00 -6.82 -11.72
N VAL A 171 0.26 -6.40 -11.60
CA VAL A 171 1.32 -7.16 -10.92
C VAL A 171 1.91 -6.31 -9.79
N PRO A 172 2.24 -6.89 -8.63
CA PRO A 172 2.72 -6.12 -7.48
C PRO A 172 3.95 -5.24 -7.78
N GLY A 173 4.90 -5.73 -8.59
CA GLY A 173 6.10 -4.97 -8.97
C GLY A 173 5.83 -3.73 -9.84
N GLU A 174 4.62 -3.58 -10.38
CA GLU A 174 4.20 -2.41 -11.15
C GLU A 174 3.42 -1.38 -10.32
N VAL A 175 3.13 -1.66 -9.05
CA VAL A 175 2.51 -0.68 -8.16
C VAL A 175 3.39 0.57 -8.08
N ARG A 176 2.76 1.74 -7.99
CA ARG A 176 3.45 3.02 -7.81
C ARG A 176 2.98 3.68 -6.52
N THR A 177 3.94 4.21 -5.79
CA THR A 177 3.70 5.20 -4.76
C THR A 177 4.15 6.54 -5.28
N VAL A 178 3.27 7.53 -5.26
CA VAL A 178 3.59 8.90 -5.66
C VAL A 178 3.46 9.81 -4.46
N VAL A 179 4.61 10.24 -3.96
CA VAL A 179 4.72 11.23 -2.89
C VAL A 179 4.52 12.60 -3.50
N ASN A 180 3.69 13.40 -2.87
CA ASN A 180 3.42 14.76 -3.32
C ASN A 180 3.09 15.67 -2.14
N GLY A 181 3.26 16.97 -2.33
CA GLY A 181 2.89 17.95 -1.33
C GLY A 181 3.15 19.40 -1.74
N VAL A 182 2.78 20.29 -0.83
CA VAL A 182 2.92 21.74 -0.94
C VAL A 182 3.39 22.28 0.41
N GLY A 183 4.64 22.76 0.48
CA GLY A 183 5.19 23.36 1.70
C GLY A 183 5.16 24.90 1.75
N GLY A 184 4.54 25.56 0.78
CA GLY A 184 4.46 27.02 0.76
C GLY A 184 5.78 27.70 0.35
N SER A 185 5.81 29.02 0.45
CA SER A 185 6.95 29.85 -0.01
C SER A 185 8.20 29.74 0.86
N GLU A 186 8.06 29.25 2.09
CA GLU A 186 9.17 29.11 3.04
C GLU A 186 9.90 27.78 2.93
N LEU A 187 9.34 26.80 2.21
CA LEU A 187 9.99 25.51 1.99
C LEU A 187 11.29 25.70 1.18
N ARG A 188 12.42 25.23 1.73
CA ARG A 188 13.75 25.35 1.12
C ARG A 188 14.23 24.05 0.49
N SER A 189 13.94 22.92 1.12
CA SER A 189 14.32 21.62 0.57
C SER A 189 13.37 20.52 0.99
N VAL A 190 13.27 19.50 0.15
CA VAL A 190 12.56 18.26 0.44
C VAL A 190 13.53 17.13 0.22
N THR A 191 13.75 16.32 1.25
CA THR A 191 14.55 15.10 1.15
C THR A 191 13.64 13.90 1.27
N LEU A 192 13.64 13.06 0.24
CA LEU A 192 13.04 11.74 0.28
C LEU A 192 14.06 10.75 0.83
N VAL A 193 13.68 10.04 1.88
CA VAL A 193 14.49 9.01 2.53
C VAL A 193 13.81 7.68 2.32
N THR A 194 14.55 6.73 1.79
CA THR A 194 14.13 5.35 1.53
C THR A 194 15.21 4.38 1.99
N ASP A 195 14.91 3.09 1.99
CA ASP A 195 15.91 2.03 2.17
C ASP A 195 17.06 2.08 1.13
N GLY A 196 16.75 2.52 -0.10
CA GLY A 196 17.71 2.76 -1.17
C GLY A 196 18.56 4.03 -1.02
N GLY A 197 18.32 4.84 0.02
CA GLY A 197 19.09 6.03 0.33
C GLY A 197 18.29 7.33 0.36
N ARG A 198 19.01 8.44 0.33
CA ARG A 198 18.47 9.80 0.45
C ARG A 198 18.57 10.53 -0.89
N ARG A 199 17.51 11.23 -1.30
CA ARG A 199 17.52 12.12 -2.47
C ARG A 199 16.78 13.41 -2.20
N THR A 200 17.36 14.54 -2.61
CA THR A 200 16.67 15.84 -2.60
C THR A 200 15.74 15.92 -3.81
N LEU A 201 14.50 16.38 -3.59
CA LEU A 201 13.51 16.55 -4.64
C LEU A 201 13.52 17.98 -5.19
N PRO A 202 13.24 18.17 -6.49
CA PRO A 202 13.06 19.50 -7.05
C PRO A 202 11.81 20.16 -6.47
N LEU A 203 11.91 21.46 -6.22
CA LEU A 203 10.79 22.30 -5.81
C LEU A 203 10.21 23.06 -6.99
N GLY A 204 8.88 23.08 -7.06
CA GLY A 204 8.11 23.88 -8.01
C GLY A 204 7.56 25.15 -7.35
N PRO A 205 6.78 25.93 -8.11
CA PRO A 205 6.10 27.11 -7.59
C PRO A 205 5.32 26.81 -6.30
N GLY A 206 5.39 27.71 -5.32
CA GLY A 206 4.70 27.57 -4.04
C GLY A 206 5.19 26.42 -3.14
N GLY A 207 6.42 25.95 -3.34
CA GLY A 207 6.98 24.83 -2.56
C GLY A 207 6.32 23.49 -2.89
N THR A 208 5.87 23.32 -4.14
CA THR A 208 5.34 22.03 -4.60
C THR A 208 6.46 21.02 -4.80
N PHE A 209 6.17 19.74 -4.56
CA PHE A 209 7.09 18.66 -4.86
C PHE A 209 6.32 17.38 -5.24
N VAL A 210 6.97 16.53 -6.02
CA VAL A 210 6.43 15.23 -6.43
C VAL A 210 7.57 14.24 -6.67
N ALA A 211 7.35 12.98 -6.30
CA ALA A 211 8.26 11.89 -6.59
C ALA A 211 7.49 10.57 -6.73
N ALA A 212 7.86 9.77 -7.74
CA ALA A 212 7.35 8.42 -7.89
C ALA A 212 8.35 7.38 -7.39
N LEU A 213 7.82 6.30 -6.82
CA LEU A 213 8.52 5.13 -6.29
C LEU A 213 7.82 3.85 -6.76
N ARG A 214 8.57 2.77 -6.84
CA ARG A 214 8.03 1.43 -7.12
C ARG A 214 7.52 0.82 -5.81
N GLY A 215 6.42 0.08 -5.88
CA GLY A 215 5.84 -0.60 -4.72
C GLY A 215 5.05 0.33 -3.81
N TYR A 216 4.72 -0.16 -2.63
CA TYR A 216 3.96 0.56 -1.61
C TYR A 216 4.89 1.43 -0.72
N PRO A 217 4.37 2.43 0.00
CA PRO A 217 5.20 3.25 0.88
C PRO A 217 5.95 2.43 1.94
N GLU A 218 5.27 1.44 2.53
CA GLU A 218 5.84 0.50 3.51
C GLU A 218 7.04 -0.29 2.98
N ASP A 219 7.04 -0.64 1.69
CA ASP A 219 8.11 -1.43 1.07
C ASP A 219 9.44 -0.66 1.05
N ASN A 220 9.37 0.67 1.03
CA ASN A 220 10.52 1.56 0.81
C ASN A 220 11.02 2.24 2.10
N ALA A 221 10.46 1.91 3.28
CA ALA A 221 10.73 2.61 4.54
C ALA A 221 10.56 4.14 4.41
N LEU A 222 9.51 4.57 3.72
CA LEU A 222 9.40 5.92 3.16
C LEU A 222 9.28 7.01 4.23
N ARG A 223 10.21 7.98 4.18
CA ARG A 223 10.16 9.21 4.97
C ARG A 223 10.38 10.44 4.09
N VAL A 224 9.65 11.51 4.39
CA VAL A 224 9.84 12.83 3.80
C VAL A 224 10.34 13.78 4.89
N GLU A 225 11.45 14.45 4.61
CA GLU A 225 12.00 15.51 5.45
C GLU A 225 11.85 16.84 4.73
N LEU A 226 11.22 17.81 5.39
CA LEU A 226 10.95 19.14 4.86
C LEU A 226 11.76 20.15 5.67
N ALA A 227 12.62 20.94 5.03
CA ALA A 227 13.38 22.00 5.69
C ALA A 227 12.91 23.37 5.22
N PHE A 228 12.67 24.27 6.18
CA PHE A 228 12.09 25.60 5.95
C PHE A 228 13.10 26.73 6.15
N ALA A 229 12.71 27.93 5.74
CA ALA A 229 13.56 29.12 5.75
C ALA A 229 14.04 29.54 7.14
N ASP A 230 13.24 29.26 8.17
CA ASP A 230 13.54 29.52 9.58
C ASP A 230 14.50 28.47 10.20
N GLY A 231 14.90 27.46 9.43
CA GLY A 231 15.75 26.36 9.87
C GLY A 231 15.00 25.20 10.51
N SER A 232 13.67 25.28 10.66
CA SER A 232 12.87 24.17 11.16
C SER A 232 12.86 23.00 10.16
N VAL A 233 12.71 21.78 10.71
CA VAL A 233 12.65 20.55 9.92
C VAL A 233 11.50 19.68 10.38
N GLU A 234 10.56 19.43 9.47
CA GLU A 234 9.51 18.43 9.66
C GLU A 234 9.92 17.08 9.11
N ARG A 235 9.49 16.00 9.78
CA ARG A 235 9.75 14.62 9.35
C ARG A 235 8.46 13.83 9.37
N HIS A 236 8.14 13.23 8.22
CA HIS A 236 6.89 12.55 7.99
C HIS A 236 7.16 11.14 7.47
N ASP A 237 6.78 10.17 8.29
CA ASP A 237 6.89 8.74 8.03
C ASP A 237 5.62 8.28 7.29
N LEU A 238 5.75 7.74 6.07
CA LEU A 238 4.63 7.41 5.19
C LEU A 238 4.50 5.90 4.98
N GLY A 239 3.37 5.33 5.38
CA GLY A 239 3.09 3.89 5.32
C GLY A 239 3.96 3.03 6.23
N VAL A 240 4.82 3.63 7.05
CA VAL A 240 5.55 2.91 8.09
C VAL A 240 4.75 2.94 9.40
N GLY A 241 4.76 1.82 10.11
CA GLY A 241 4.13 1.68 11.41
C GLY A 241 4.91 0.72 12.29
N ARG A 242 4.68 0.74 13.60
CA ARG A 242 5.42 -0.13 14.53
C ARG A 242 5.21 -1.64 14.27
N ALA A 243 4.18 -2.01 13.52
CA ALA A 243 3.92 -3.39 13.13
C ALA A 243 4.51 -3.75 11.76
N ILE A 244 5.04 -2.80 11.00
CA ILE A 244 5.49 -2.94 9.62
C ILE A 244 7.02 -2.92 9.59
N VAL A 245 7.63 -3.88 8.88
CA VAL A 245 9.08 -4.02 8.73
C VAL A 245 9.39 -4.18 7.24
N PRO A 246 10.18 -3.28 6.62
CA PRO A 246 10.63 -3.41 5.24
C PRO A 246 11.38 -4.73 5.02
N ASP A 247 11.28 -5.29 3.81
CA ASP A 247 12.00 -6.52 3.48
C ASP A 247 13.46 -6.21 3.10
N PRO A 248 14.46 -6.65 3.88
CA PRO A 248 15.86 -6.40 3.58
C PRO A 248 16.35 -7.03 2.26
N ALA A 249 15.56 -7.92 1.65
CA ALA A 249 15.85 -8.51 0.34
C ALA A 249 15.16 -7.77 -0.83
N GLY A 250 14.56 -6.59 -0.61
CA GLY A 250 13.95 -5.78 -1.68
C GLY A 250 12.56 -6.27 -2.14
N GLY A 251 11.83 -6.97 -1.25
CA GLY A 251 10.46 -7.44 -1.46
C GLY A 251 9.40 -6.53 -0.81
N GLY A 252 8.16 -7.02 -0.76
CA GLY A 252 7.09 -6.31 -0.04
C GLY A 252 7.31 -6.33 1.47
N ALA A 253 6.92 -5.27 2.17
CA ALA A 253 7.07 -5.17 3.62
C ALA A 253 6.31 -6.28 4.36
N TRP A 254 6.76 -6.57 5.57
CA TRP A 254 6.19 -7.57 6.46
C TRP A 254 5.44 -6.89 7.58
N ARG A 255 4.37 -7.52 8.05
CA ARG A 255 3.66 -7.09 9.25
C ARG A 255 3.58 -8.21 10.27
N VAL A 256 3.65 -7.85 11.54
CA VAL A 256 3.43 -8.76 12.66
C VAL A 256 2.00 -8.68 13.16
N ASP A 257 1.39 -9.83 13.40
CA ASP A 257 0.04 -9.96 13.88
C ASP A 257 -0.05 -10.98 15.01
N VAL A 258 -1.05 -10.76 15.86
CA VAL A 258 -1.54 -11.82 16.75
C VAL A 258 -2.41 -12.74 15.91
N SER A 259 -2.15 -14.05 15.95
CA SER A 259 -3.03 -14.99 15.26
C SER A 259 -4.42 -14.94 15.91
N ALA A 260 -5.42 -14.50 15.15
CA ALA A 260 -6.81 -14.34 15.61
C ALA A 260 -7.49 -15.66 15.98
N GLN A 261 -6.85 -16.82 15.74
CA GLN A 261 -7.42 -18.14 15.98
C GLN A 261 -6.91 -18.82 17.27
N ALA A 262 -6.12 -18.10 18.08
CA ALA A 262 -5.73 -18.53 19.43
C ALA A 262 -6.84 -18.31 20.49
N TYR A 263 -8.10 -18.57 20.14
CA TYR A 263 -9.22 -18.65 21.10
C TYR A 263 -9.39 -20.08 21.63
N SER A 264 -8.30 -20.79 21.96
CA SER A 264 -8.45 -21.87 22.93
C SER A 264 -8.70 -21.23 24.29
N ALA A 265 -9.46 -21.91 25.16
CA ALA A 265 -9.60 -21.52 26.57
C ALA A 265 -8.25 -21.49 27.33
N ASP A 266 -7.18 -21.95 26.68
CA ASP A 266 -5.81 -21.94 27.18
C ASP A 266 -5.18 -20.57 27.02
N ARG A 267 -4.40 -20.17 28.01
CA ARG A 267 -3.78 -18.84 28.12
C ARG A 267 -2.61 -18.66 27.16
N ASP A 268 -2.72 -19.12 25.93
CA ASP A 268 -1.64 -19.14 24.96
C ASP A 268 -1.85 -18.02 23.95
N ARG A 269 -0.76 -17.36 23.56
CA ARG A 269 -0.80 -16.33 22.53
C ARG A 269 0.20 -16.67 21.45
N CYS A 270 -0.29 -16.67 20.23
CA CYS A 270 0.48 -16.99 19.04
C CYS A 270 0.69 -15.73 18.20
N VAL A 271 1.92 -15.55 17.76
CA VAL A 271 2.35 -14.44 16.91
C VAL A 271 2.81 -15.00 15.58
N VAL A 272 2.32 -14.39 14.50
CA VAL A 272 2.75 -14.68 13.13
C VAL A 272 3.20 -13.38 12.48
N PHE A 273 3.97 -13.48 11.41
CA PHE A 273 4.17 -12.38 10.49
C PHE A 273 3.75 -12.79 9.08
N ARG A 274 3.31 -11.81 8.30
CA ARG A 274 2.84 -12.00 6.92
C ARG A 274 3.14 -10.76 6.08
N GLN A 275 3.00 -10.85 4.77
CA GLN A 275 3.15 -9.67 3.92
C GLN A 275 2.17 -8.57 4.33
N ALA A 276 2.64 -7.33 4.43
CA ALA A 276 1.89 -6.19 4.92
C ALA A 276 0.62 -5.92 4.10
N ARG A 277 0.76 -6.01 2.77
CA ARG A 277 -0.35 -5.98 1.82
C ARG A 277 -0.46 -7.31 1.08
N PRO A 278 -1.50 -8.11 1.36
CA PRO A 278 -1.69 -9.39 0.69
C PRO A 278 -2.13 -9.18 -0.76
N ALA A 279 -1.54 -9.92 -1.70
CA ALA A 279 -1.97 -9.92 -3.11
C ALA A 279 -3.48 -10.25 -3.27
N ARG A 280 -4.05 -11.05 -2.35
CA ARG A 280 -5.48 -11.36 -2.29
C ARG A 280 -6.40 -10.14 -2.14
N GLN A 281 -5.93 -9.02 -1.61
CA GLN A 281 -6.74 -7.79 -1.49
C GLN A 281 -7.28 -7.34 -2.86
N TYR A 282 -6.60 -7.71 -3.95
CA TYR A 282 -7.00 -7.34 -5.32
C TYR A 282 -7.63 -8.50 -6.10
N ASN A 283 -7.44 -9.75 -5.67
CA ASN A 283 -7.99 -10.92 -6.33
C ASN A 283 -8.16 -12.09 -5.33
N PRO A 284 -9.41 -12.46 -4.97
CA PRO A 284 -9.67 -13.52 -3.99
C PRO A 284 -9.19 -14.91 -4.44
N TYR A 285 -8.94 -15.10 -5.74
CA TYR A 285 -8.44 -16.36 -6.30
C TYR A 285 -6.92 -16.52 -6.20
N LEU A 286 -6.16 -15.47 -5.84
CA LEU A 286 -4.72 -15.60 -5.62
C LEU A 286 -4.43 -16.42 -4.35
N PRO A 287 -3.23 -16.99 -4.16
CA PRO A 287 -2.83 -17.64 -2.90
C PRO A 287 -2.90 -16.66 -1.72
N SER A 288 -3.20 -17.16 -0.52
CA SER A 288 -3.09 -16.34 0.71
C SER A 288 -1.69 -15.75 0.82
N ALA A 289 -1.57 -14.55 1.38
CA ALA A 289 -0.24 -13.97 1.61
C ALA A 289 0.65 -14.92 2.42
N PRO A 290 1.95 -14.98 2.08
CA PRO A 290 2.90 -15.80 2.82
C PRO A 290 2.82 -15.42 4.29
N THR A 291 2.61 -16.43 5.14
CA THR A 291 2.44 -16.28 6.57
C THR A 291 3.40 -17.23 7.26
N SER A 292 4.17 -16.72 8.22
CA SER A 292 5.13 -17.51 8.99
C SER A 292 4.42 -18.59 9.82
N PRO A 293 5.14 -19.67 10.21
CA PRO A 293 4.72 -20.47 11.34
C PRO A 293 4.47 -19.61 12.59
N ALA A 294 3.59 -20.07 13.47
CA ALA A 294 3.29 -19.36 14.70
C ALA A 294 4.44 -19.48 15.72
N ALA A 295 4.69 -18.40 16.45
CA ALA A 295 5.45 -18.40 17.69
C ALA A 295 4.46 -18.27 18.84
N CYS A 296 4.23 -19.36 19.57
CA CYS A 296 3.24 -19.41 20.65
C CYS A 296 3.93 -19.47 22.02
N GLY A 297 3.56 -18.57 22.92
CA GLY A 297 4.06 -18.54 24.29
C GLY A 297 2.92 -18.49 25.31
N ARG A 298 3.20 -18.93 26.55
CA ARG A 298 2.22 -18.82 27.64
C ARG A 298 2.05 -17.36 28.03
N THR A 299 0.80 -17.00 28.29
CA THR A 299 0.40 -15.66 28.70
C THR A 299 -0.42 -15.68 29.98
N ARG A 300 -0.53 -14.52 30.62
CA ARG A 300 -1.51 -14.21 31.65
C ARG A 300 -2.30 -13.02 31.14
N ARG A 301 -3.62 -13.18 30.96
CA ARG A 301 -4.50 -12.15 30.37
C ARG A 301 -4.03 -11.70 28.96
N GLY A 302 -3.52 -12.63 28.15
CA GLY A 302 -3.09 -12.33 26.78
C GLY A 302 -1.72 -11.65 26.65
N MET A 303 -0.93 -11.49 27.72
CA MET A 303 0.47 -11.05 27.64
C MET A 303 1.41 -12.01 28.35
N PRO A 304 2.69 -12.13 27.96
CA PRO A 304 3.67 -12.88 28.76
C PRO A 304 3.67 -12.36 30.21
N ALA A 305 3.96 -13.24 31.17
CA ALA A 305 3.96 -12.83 32.58
C ALA A 305 5.13 -11.89 32.94
N SER A 306 6.27 -12.02 32.24
CA SER A 306 7.44 -11.14 32.30
C SER A 306 8.32 -11.42 31.08
N GLY A 307 9.03 -10.40 30.60
CA GLY A 307 9.98 -10.53 29.49
C GLY A 307 9.30 -10.82 28.15
N ALA A 308 9.88 -11.70 27.35
CA ALA A 308 9.38 -12.02 26.02
C ALA A 308 9.42 -13.53 25.74
N TYR A 309 8.61 -13.99 24.79
CA TYR A 309 8.79 -15.27 24.10
C TYR A 309 8.97 -14.99 22.61
N TYR A 310 9.76 -15.81 21.91
CA TYR A 310 10.05 -15.57 20.51
C TYR A 310 10.57 -16.80 19.79
N ALA A 311 10.40 -16.78 18.47
CA ALA A 311 11.07 -17.69 17.55
C ALA A 311 12.24 -16.98 16.86
N VAL A 312 13.34 -17.69 16.64
CA VAL A 312 14.51 -17.26 15.84
C VAL A 312 14.73 -18.31 14.76
N ARG A 313 14.15 -18.08 13.58
CA ARG A 313 14.07 -19.13 12.54
C ARG A 313 14.32 -18.58 11.15
N ARG A 314 14.77 -19.47 10.27
CA ARG A 314 14.66 -19.30 8.82
C ARG A 314 13.35 -19.93 8.38
N VAL A 315 12.48 -19.15 7.75
CA VAL A 315 11.24 -19.63 7.14
C VAL A 315 11.54 -19.88 5.67
N GLU A 316 11.39 -21.12 5.22
CA GLU A 316 11.78 -21.58 3.88
C GLU A 316 10.55 -21.87 2.99
N PRO A 317 10.69 -21.89 1.65
CA PRO A 317 9.63 -22.38 0.77
C PRO A 317 9.05 -23.72 1.24
N GLY A 318 7.73 -23.85 1.19
CA GLY A 318 7.00 -25.03 1.67
C GLY A 318 6.85 -25.10 3.19
N SER A 319 7.37 -24.13 3.95
CA SER A 319 7.11 -24.04 5.40
C SER A 319 5.62 -23.90 5.63
N VAL A 320 5.03 -24.98 6.15
CA VAL A 320 3.64 -25.04 6.55
C VAL A 320 3.59 -25.50 8.00
N ASP A 321 2.70 -24.89 8.78
CA ASP A 321 2.36 -25.47 10.06
C ASP A 321 1.36 -26.62 9.83
N ARG A 322 1.90 -27.84 9.64
CA ARG A 322 1.08 -29.04 9.38
C ARG A 322 0.20 -29.41 10.58
N ARG A 323 0.58 -29.00 11.80
CA ARG A 323 -0.14 -29.35 13.04
C ARG A 323 -1.29 -28.39 13.34
N GLU A 324 -1.28 -27.19 12.75
CA GLU A 324 -2.34 -26.17 12.89
C GLU A 324 -3.24 -26.03 11.65
N ARG A 325 -3.42 -27.09 10.83
CA ARG A 325 -4.33 -27.06 9.66
C ARG A 325 -5.76 -26.60 9.98
N MET A 326 -6.20 -26.68 11.24
CA MET A 326 -7.53 -26.23 11.67
C MET A 326 -7.56 -24.86 12.38
N ARG A 327 -6.41 -24.18 12.60
CA ARG A 327 -6.36 -22.96 13.45
C ARG A 327 -5.43 -21.85 12.93
N GLY A 328 -5.23 -21.77 11.62
CA GLY A 328 -4.53 -20.63 11.02
C GLY A 328 -3.02 -20.81 11.01
N GLY A 329 -2.59 -22.08 10.93
CA GLY A 329 -1.20 -22.45 10.73
C GLY A 329 -0.55 -21.69 9.58
N GLY A 330 0.68 -21.24 9.79
CA GLY A 330 1.46 -20.53 8.80
C GLY A 330 1.49 -21.24 7.46
N ASN A 331 1.35 -20.48 6.38
CA ASN A 331 1.49 -20.96 5.01
C ASN A 331 2.47 -20.04 4.29
N TRP A 332 3.73 -20.45 4.22
CA TRP A 332 4.75 -19.70 3.51
C TRP A 332 4.65 -19.85 1.98
N GLY A 333 4.06 -20.95 1.52
CA GLY A 333 3.96 -21.29 0.10
C GLY A 333 5.34 -21.33 -0.57
N ASP A 334 5.43 -20.87 -1.81
CA ASP A 334 6.69 -20.83 -2.58
C ASP A 334 7.49 -19.54 -2.35
N HIS A 335 7.20 -18.79 -1.28
CA HIS A 335 7.85 -17.51 -1.05
C HIS A 335 9.34 -17.68 -0.72
N PRO A 336 10.24 -16.81 -1.25
CA PRO A 336 11.66 -16.87 -0.94
C PRO A 336 11.94 -16.88 0.57
N PRO A 337 13.02 -17.55 1.02
CA PRO A 337 13.29 -17.72 2.44
C PRO A 337 13.55 -16.40 3.15
N ARG A 338 13.21 -16.31 4.43
CA ARG A 338 13.52 -15.17 5.30
C ARG A 338 14.01 -15.65 6.65
N THR A 339 15.07 -15.02 7.17
CA THR A 339 15.47 -15.19 8.57
C THR A 339 14.73 -14.14 9.38
N ALA A 340 14.07 -14.55 10.46
CA ALA A 340 13.24 -13.66 11.24
C ALA A 340 13.32 -13.96 12.74
N VAL A 341 13.09 -12.91 13.54
CA VAL A 341 12.84 -13.00 14.97
C VAL A 341 11.50 -12.35 15.25
N TRP A 342 10.55 -13.11 15.80
CA TRP A 342 9.22 -12.61 16.09
C TRP A 342 8.63 -13.27 17.33
N GLY A 343 7.72 -12.57 18.00
CA GLY A 343 7.13 -13.06 19.23
C GLY A 343 6.34 -12.02 20.00
N GLY A 344 6.00 -12.37 21.24
CA GLY A 344 5.27 -11.52 22.17
C GLY A 344 6.16 -11.04 23.32
N PHE A 345 5.81 -9.90 23.91
CA PHE A 345 6.52 -9.31 25.05
C PHE A 345 5.55 -8.79 26.12
N ALA A 346 6.00 -8.71 27.37
CA ALA A 346 5.23 -8.19 28.49
C ALA A 346 5.44 -6.68 28.68
N GLU A 347 4.62 -6.04 29.52
CA GLU A 347 4.70 -4.60 29.81
C GLU A 347 6.04 -4.18 30.44
N ASP A 348 6.73 -5.12 31.09
CA ASP A 348 8.05 -4.91 31.70
C ASP A 348 9.19 -4.81 30.66
N VAL A 349 8.94 -4.99 29.36
CA VAL A 349 9.96 -4.92 28.31
C VAL A 349 10.09 -3.49 27.76
N ALA A 350 11.26 -2.89 27.93
CA ALA A 350 11.61 -1.57 27.39
C ALA A 350 12.13 -1.62 25.95
N ARG A 351 12.89 -2.68 25.61
CA ARG A 351 13.58 -2.78 24.32
C ARG A 351 13.88 -4.24 23.97
N ILE A 352 13.80 -4.54 22.68
CA ILE A 352 14.30 -5.80 22.12
C ILE A 352 15.26 -5.46 20.97
N GLU A 353 16.44 -6.09 20.99
CA GLU A 353 17.46 -5.98 19.94
C GLU A 353 17.89 -7.37 19.48
N VAL A 354 18.13 -7.53 18.19
CA VAL A 354 18.71 -8.73 17.58
C VAL A 354 20.13 -8.40 17.17
N LEU A 355 21.07 -9.15 17.72
CA LEU A 355 22.51 -9.04 17.50
C LEU A 355 22.96 -10.23 16.68
N GLY A 356 23.95 -10.04 15.81
CA GLY A 356 24.51 -11.11 14.99
C GLY A 356 25.94 -10.82 14.53
N PRO A 357 26.50 -11.71 13.69
CA PRO A 357 27.86 -11.58 13.19
C PRO A 357 28.07 -10.30 12.38
N GLY A 358 29.33 -9.88 12.24
CA GLY A 358 29.69 -8.69 11.44
C GLY A 358 29.16 -7.36 12.00
N GLY A 359 28.88 -7.29 13.31
CA GLY A 359 28.30 -6.11 13.93
C GLY A 359 26.81 -5.90 13.60
N LEU A 360 26.13 -6.92 13.08
CA LEU A 360 24.70 -6.86 12.84
C LEU A 360 23.97 -6.50 14.15
N ARG A 361 23.27 -5.38 14.13
CA ARG A 361 22.40 -4.92 15.21
C ARG A 361 21.11 -4.37 14.63
N ARG A 362 19.98 -4.93 15.07
CA ARG A 362 18.64 -4.51 14.66
C ARG A 362 17.75 -4.35 15.88
N ARG A 363 17.14 -3.17 16.02
CA ARG A 363 16.12 -2.93 17.05
C ARG A 363 14.77 -3.42 16.54
N ALA A 364 14.05 -4.16 17.37
CA ALA A 364 12.69 -4.58 17.04
C ALA A 364 11.70 -3.42 17.20
N SER A 365 10.70 -3.38 16.32
CA SER A 365 9.56 -2.49 16.48
C SER A 365 8.55 -3.10 17.46
N LEU A 366 8.38 -2.45 18.62
CA LEU A 366 7.47 -2.89 19.67
C LEU A 366 6.07 -2.31 19.42
N THR A 367 5.09 -3.16 19.15
CA THR A 367 3.71 -2.71 18.86
C THR A 367 2.91 -2.46 20.15
N PRO A 368 1.86 -1.62 20.12
CA PRO A 368 0.91 -1.49 21.23
C PRO A 368 0.18 -2.80 21.58
N ARG A 369 0.17 -3.75 20.65
CA ARG A 369 -0.36 -5.09 20.87
C ARG A 369 0.70 -6.02 21.48
N HIS A 370 1.80 -5.54 22.03
CA HIS A 370 2.75 -6.41 22.75
C HIS A 370 3.34 -7.54 21.90
N VAL A 371 3.50 -7.29 20.59
CA VAL A 371 4.19 -8.18 19.65
C VAL A 371 5.29 -7.44 18.91
N PHE A 372 6.30 -8.16 18.44
CA PHE A 372 7.45 -7.57 17.76
C PHE A 372 7.93 -8.42 16.59
N LEU A 373 8.66 -7.78 15.68
CA LEU A 373 9.24 -8.42 14.50
C LEU A 373 10.57 -7.78 14.12
N VAL A 374 11.50 -8.64 13.71
CA VAL A 374 12.72 -8.30 12.98
C VAL A 374 12.82 -9.26 11.80
N ILE A 375 12.94 -8.72 10.58
CA ILE A 375 13.23 -9.49 9.37
C ILE A 375 14.68 -9.22 8.97
N LEU A 376 15.39 -10.27 8.60
CA LEU A 376 16.79 -10.26 8.19
C LEU A 376 16.93 -10.93 6.81
N ALA A 377 18.06 -10.64 6.14
CA ALA A 377 18.38 -11.29 4.88
C ALA A 377 18.46 -12.82 5.07
N PRO A 378 18.06 -13.62 4.06
CA PRO A 378 18.07 -15.09 4.15
C PRO A 378 19.46 -15.67 4.42
N SER A 379 20.52 -14.96 4.02
CA SER A 379 21.92 -15.35 4.27
C SER A 379 22.32 -15.29 5.73
N VAL A 380 21.57 -14.59 6.60
CA VAL A 380 21.86 -14.56 8.03
C VAL A 380 21.45 -15.91 8.64
N ASP A 381 22.39 -16.58 9.29
CA ASP A 381 22.16 -17.83 10.01
C ASP A 381 21.42 -17.56 11.33
N PRO A 382 20.20 -18.10 11.54
CA PRO A 382 19.46 -17.94 12.79
C PRO A 382 20.25 -18.37 14.04
N ALA A 383 21.10 -19.40 13.94
CA ALA A 383 21.87 -19.91 15.08
C ALA A 383 22.96 -18.93 15.55
N SER A 384 23.37 -18.00 14.68
CA SER A 384 24.34 -16.94 14.98
C SER A 384 23.74 -15.73 15.68
N LEU A 385 22.41 -15.68 15.87
CA LEU A 385 21.71 -14.54 16.41
C LEU A 385 21.55 -14.63 17.93
N THR A 386 21.76 -13.50 18.60
CA THR A 386 21.43 -13.29 20.02
C THR A 386 20.30 -12.26 20.12
N VAL A 387 19.23 -12.60 20.81
CA VAL A 387 18.14 -11.68 21.15
C VAL A 387 18.39 -11.09 22.53
N ARG A 388 18.54 -9.78 22.60
CA ARG A 388 18.71 -9.00 23.83
C ARG A 388 17.40 -8.32 24.18
N VAL A 389 16.84 -8.66 25.34
CA VAL A 389 15.63 -8.07 25.92
C VAL A 389 16.03 -7.21 27.11
N THR A 390 15.84 -5.90 27.02
CA THR A 390 16.03 -4.96 28.13
C THR A 390 14.70 -4.68 28.78
N LEU A 391 14.62 -4.88 30.09
CA LEU A 391 13.44 -4.61 30.90
C LEU A 391 13.41 -3.15 31.38
N MET A 392 12.25 -2.70 31.85
CA MET A 392 12.03 -1.34 32.35
C MET A 392 12.86 -1.02 33.61
N ASP A 393 13.24 -2.04 34.38
CA ASP A 393 14.14 -1.91 35.53
C ASP A 393 15.63 -1.80 35.14
N GLY A 394 15.94 -1.83 33.83
CA GLY A 394 17.29 -1.78 33.29
C GLY A 394 17.99 -3.13 33.20
N SER A 395 17.41 -4.20 33.76
CA SER A 395 17.98 -5.55 33.62
C SER A 395 17.93 -6.02 32.18
N VAL A 396 18.90 -6.86 31.81
CA VAL A 396 19.06 -7.36 30.43
C VAL A 396 19.03 -8.89 30.45
N ARG A 397 18.20 -9.47 29.60
CA ARG A 397 18.15 -10.91 29.33
C ARG A 397 18.61 -11.15 27.90
N GLU A 398 19.52 -12.09 27.71
CA GLU A 398 19.98 -12.50 26.39
C GLU A 398 19.67 -13.97 26.15
N GLY A 399 19.31 -14.31 24.91
CA GLY A 399 19.05 -15.69 24.50
C GLY A 399 19.41 -15.93 23.04
N ARG A 400 19.62 -17.18 22.68
CA ARG A 400 19.82 -17.63 21.29
C ARG A 400 18.75 -18.67 20.96
N GLY A 401 18.41 -18.77 19.67
CA GLY A 401 17.36 -19.68 19.23
C GLY A 401 15.97 -19.29 19.75
N ASP A 402 15.04 -20.23 19.69
CA ASP A 402 13.69 -20.05 20.21
C ASP A 402 13.68 -19.95 21.74
N TYR A 403 12.82 -19.10 22.30
CA TYR A 403 12.74 -18.88 23.74
C TYR A 403 11.29 -18.75 24.23
N GLY A 404 10.99 -19.41 25.34
CA GLY A 404 9.69 -19.30 26.01
C GLY A 404 8.50 -19.78 25.17
N LEU A 405 8.77 -20.55 24.11
CA LEU A 405 7.73 -21.12 23.27
C LEU A 405 7.12 -22.35 23.95
N ILE A 406 5.83 -22.53 23.75
CA ILE A 406 5.14 -23.76 24.14
C ILE A 406 5.47 -24.78 23.06
N GLU A 407 6.55 -25.53 23.27
CA GLU A 407 6.78 -26.73 22.48
C GLU A 407 5.60 -27.67 22.71
N GLY A 408 4.98 -28.11 21.62
CA GLY A 408 3.73 -28.84 21.66
C GLY A 408 3.80 -30.02 22.62
N ARG A 409 3.07 -29.93 23.74
CA ARG A 409 2.50 -31.08 24.48
C ARG A 409 1.49 -31.89 23.63
N TRP A 410 1.60 -31.81 22.30
CA TRP A 410 0.68 -32.34 21.30
C TRP A 410 1.41 -33.30 20.33
N ALA A 411 2.47 -33.95 20.83
CA ALA A 411 3.29 -34.96 20.14
C ALA A 411 3.24 -36.32 20.86
N ARG A 412 2.07 -36.73 21.36
CA ARG A 412 1.78 -38.12 21.70
C ARG A 412 0.47 -38.53 21.07
#